data_AF-A0A941C9A0-F1
#
_entry.id   AF-A0A941C9A0-F1
#
_cell.length_a   1.000
_cell.length_b   1.000
_cell.length_c   1.000
_cell.angle_alpha   90.00
_cell.angle_beta   90.00
_cell.angle_gamma   90.00
#
_symmetry.space_group_name_H-M   'P 1'
#
loop_
_entity.id
_entity.type
_entity.pdbx_description
1 polymer ?
#
loop_
_entity_poly.entity_id
_entity_poly.type
_entity_poly.pdbx_seq_one_letter_code
_entity_poly.pdbx_strand_id
1 'polypeptide(L)'
;MDDRRIIYKSNFYTLLKEARYNTLEMNPMLYINSGFLIYFFSNLILFFINNTMFKGSTEASYLFWGLHAIVNIVLTLFYTIALWVKPKKL
;
A
#
# COMPACT_ATOMS: atom_id res chain seq x y z
N MET A 1 -29.82 -27.65 -11.75
CA MET A 1 -28.66 -27.25 -10.93
C MET A 1 -27.78 -26.38 -11.81
N ASP A 2 -27.51 -25.16 -11.37
CA ASP A 2 -27.23 -23.97 -12.20
C ASP A 2 -25.79 -23.92 -12.75
N ASP A 3 -25.65 -24.21 -14.04
CA ASP A 3 -24.43 -24.17 -14.86
C ASP A 3 -23.71 -22.80 -14.78
N ARG A 4 -24.46 -21.73 -14.47
CA ARG A 4 -23.90 -20.38 -14.31
C ARG A 4 -22.91 -20.28 -13.17
N ARG A 5 -23.07 -21.05 -12.07
CA ARG A 5 -22.11 -21.03 -10.95
C ARG A 5 -20.72 -21.53 -11.36
N ILE A 6 -20.65 -22.47 -12.31
CA ILE A 6 -19.38 -23.04 -12.78
C ILE A 6 -18.66 -22.04 -13.68
N ILE A 7 -19.41 -21.33 -14.54
CA ILE A 7 -18.89 -20.27 -15.42
C ILE A 7 -18.35 -19.09 -14.62
N TYR A 8 -19.07 -18.59 -13.61
CA TYR A 8 -18.57 -17.49 -12.77
C TYR A 8 -17.31 -17.87 -11.99
N LYS A 9 -17.27 -19.11 -11.47
CA LYS A 9 -16.09 -19.61 -10.74
C LYS A 9 -14.89 -19.76 -11.69
N SER A 10 -15.11 -20.26 -12.91
CA SER A 10 -14.12 -20.35 -13.98
C SER A 10 -13.59 -18.98 -14.42
N ASN A 11 -14.47 -18.01 -14.66
CA ASN A 11 -14.08 -16.65 -15.02
C ASN A 11 -13.27 -15.97 -13.91
N PHE A 12 -13.72 -16.05 -12.66
CA PHE A 12 -12.99 -15.48 -11.54
C PHE A 12 -11.61 -16.12 -11.36
N TYR A 13 -11.52 -17.45 -11.47
CA TYR A 13 -10.25 -18.17 -11.38
C TYR A 13 -9.31 -17.83 -12.55
N THR A 14 -9.86 -17.61 -13.74
CA THR A 14 -9.11 -17.25 -14.95
C THR A 14 -8.57 -15.82 -14.84
N LEU A 15 -9.40 -14.87 -14.38
CA LEU A 15 -9.01 -13.49 -14.09
C LEU A 15 -7.95 -13.42 -12.97
N LEU A 16 -8.10 -14.22 -11.91
CA LEU A 16 -7.08 -14.35 -10.85
C LEU A 16 -5.77 -14.92 -11.37
N LYS A 17 -5.84 -15.87 -12.31
CA LYS A 17 -4.67 -16.49 -12.91
C LYS A 17 -3.98 -15.52 -13.87
N GLU A 18 -4.71 -14.78 -14.71
CA GLU A 18 -4.17 -13.72 -15.57
C GLU A 18 -3.56 -12.57 -14.76
N ALA A 19 -4.21 -12.15 -13.66
CA ALA A 19 -3.66 -11.18 -12.71
C ALA A 19 -2.36 -11.67 -12.05
N ARG A 20 -2.20 -13.00 -11.91
CA ARG A 20 -0.95 -13.65 -11.46
C ARG A 20 0.13 -13.75 -12.53
N TYR A 21 -0.25 -13.80 -13.81
CA TYR A 21 0.69 -13.98 -14.94
C TYR A 21 1.20 -12.66 -15.51
N ASN A 22 0.46 -11.56 -15.32
CA ASN A 22 1.07 -10.24 -15.35
C ASN A 22 1.98 -10.12 -14.12
N THR A 23 3.27 -9.93 -14.34
CA THR A 23 4.25 -9.71 -13.27
C THR A 23 3.76 -8.56 -12.40
N LEU A 24 3.23 -8.89 -11.21
CA LEU A 24 2.56 -7.93 -10.32
C LEU A 24 3.50 -6.77 -9.95
N GLU A 25 4.79 -7.06 -9.88
CA GLU A 25 5.90 -6.12 -9.70
C GLU A 25 6.07 -5.12 -10.85
N MET A 26 5.49 -5.39 -12.02
CA MET A 26 5.44 -4.45 -13.16
C MET A 26 4.15 -3.62 -13.18
N ASN A 27 3.26 -3.80 -12.20
CA ASN A 27 2.08 -2.97 -12.07
C ASN A 27 2.39 -1.78 -11.12
N PRO A 28 2.43 -0.53 -11.63
CA PRO A 28 2.72 0.64 -10.79
C PRO A 28 1.69 0.83 -9.67
N MET A 29 0.44 0.38 -9.86
CA MET A 29 -0.61 0.47 -8.84
C MET A 29 -0.32 -0.37 -7.60
N LEU A 30 0.46 -1.46 -7.71
CA LEU A 30 0.87 -2.25 -6.56
C LEU A 30 1.65 -1.37 -5.57
N TYR A 31 2.62 -0.61 -6.06
CA TYR A 31 3.49 0.22 -5.23
C TYR A 31 2.76 1.44 -4.69
N ILE A 32 1.91 2.08 -5.51
CA ILE A 32 1.08 3.20 -5.06
C ILE A 32 0.17 2.78 -3.91
N ASN A 33 -0.56 1.68 -4.07
CA ASN A 33 -1.49 1.19 -3.05
C ASN A 33 -0.75 0.73 -1.78
N SER A 34 0.36 0.00 -1.94
CA SER A 34 1.15 -0.47 -0.80
C SER A 34 1.78 0.69 -0.03
N GLY A 35 2.39 1.65 -0.73
CA GLY A 35 2.96 2.84 -0.13
C GLY A 35 1.90 3.67 0.61
N PHE A 36 0.76 3.93 -0.04
CA PHE A 36 -0.37 4.64 0.58
C PHE A 36 -0.88 3.93 1.83
N LEU A 37 -1.04 2.61 1.79
CA LEU A 37 -1.52 1.81 2.90
C LEU A 37 -0.58 1.89 4.11
N ILE A 38 0.72 1.71 3.88
CA ILE A 38 1.75 1.81 4.92
C ILE A 38 1.74 3.22 5.51
N TYR A 39 1.77 4.26 4.67
CA TYR A 39 1.71 5.64 5.12
C TYR A 39 0.48 5.91 6.00
N PHE A 40 -0.70 5.50 5.55
CA PHE A 40 -1.94 5.75 6.26
C PHE A 40 -1.96 5.06 7.64
N PHE A 41 -1.66 3.77 7.69
CA PHE A 41 -1.67 3.01 8.95
C PHE A 41 -0.58 3.47 9.92
N SER A 42 0.63 3.73 9.44
CA SER A 42 1.71 4.25 10.29
C SER A 42 1.33 5.60 10.89
N ASN A 43 0.76 6.50 10.09
CA ASN A 43 0.29 7.79 10.59
C ASN A 43 -0.83 7.63 11.60
N LEU A 44 -1.84 6.80 11.32
CA LEU A 44 -2.93 6.55 12.26
C LEU A 44 -2.40 6.11 13.64
N ILE A 45 -1.47 5.16 13.66
CA ILE A 45 -0.85 4.66 14.89
C ILE A 45 0.00 5.73 15.57
N LEU A 46 0.87 6.42 14.83
CA LEU A 46 1.73 7.47 15.36
C LEU A 46 0.90 8.60 16.00
N PHE A 47 -0.13 9.09 15.30
CA PHE A 47 -1.01 10.13 15.81
C PHE A 47 -1.83 9.64 17.01
N PHE A 48 -2.31 8.39 16.98
CA PHE A 48 -3.02 7.82 18.12
C PHE A 48 -2.12 7.78 19.37
N ILE A 49 -0.91 7.24 19.25
CA ILE A 49 0.06 7.15 20.36
C ILE A 49 0.43 8.55 20.87
N ASN A 50 0.78 9.47 19.97
CA ASN A 50 1.18 10.83 20.37
C ASN A 50 0.07 11.55 21.15
N ASN A 51 -1.19 11.42 20.71
CA ASN A 51 -2.32 12.12 21.35
C ASN A 51 -2.83 11.43 22.62
N THR A 52 -2.61 10.12 22.79
CA THR A 52 -3.10 9.36 23.94
C THR A 52 -2.06 9.20 25.04
N MET A 53 -0.80 8.90 24.67
CA MET A 53 0.26 8.54 25.61
C MET A 53 1.24 9.68 25.88
N PHE A 54 1.48 10.55 24.90
CA PHE A 54 2.54 11.55 24.96
C PHE A 54 2.07 13.00 24.82
N LYS A 55 0.79 13.23 25.11
CA LYS A 55 0.17 14.55 24.96
C LYS A 55 0.89 15.60 25.81
N GLY A 56 1.44 16.63 25.16
CA GLY A 56 2.16 17.73 25.82
C GLY A 56 3.64 17.48 26.09
N SER A 57 4.19 16.31 25.75
CA SER A 57 5.63 16.06 25.83
C SER A 57 6.34 16.61 24.58
N THR A 58 7.27 17.54 24.80
CA THR A 58 8.09 18.16 23.74
C THR A 58 9.06 17.18 23.11
N GLU A 59 9.74 16.36 23.92
CA GLU A 59 10.71 15.37 23.47
C GLU A 59 10.04 14.27 22.64
N ALA A 60 8.89 13.77 23.10
CA ALA A 60 8.11 12.79 22.35
C ALA A 60 7.57 13.39 21.03
N SER A 61 7.25 14.68 21.01
CA SER A 61 6.84 15.38 19.79
C SER A 61 7.97 15.39 18.75
N TYR A 62 9.22 15.68 19.14
CA TYR A 62 10.36 15.63 18.21
C TYR A 62 10.56 14.22 17.64
N LEU A 63 10.49 13.18 18.47
CA LEU A 63 10.58 11.79 18.02
C LEU A 63 9.43 11.42 17.09
N PHE A 64 8.21 11.86 17.39
CA PHE A 64 7.04 11.67 16.55
C PHE A 64 7.25 12.27 15.15
N TRP A 65 7.74 13.51 15.05
CA TRP A 65 8.02 14.15 13.76
C TRP A 65 9.15 13.46 13.00
N GLY A 66 10.16 12.96 13.71
CA GLY A 66 11.22 12.13 13.13
C GLY A 66 10.69 10.84 12.50
N LEU A 67 9.85 10.10 13.24
CA LEU A 67 9.19 8.89 12.72
C LEU A 67 8.24 9.20 11.56
N HIS A 68 7.49 10.30 11.64
CA HIS A 68 6.63 10.75 10.56
C HIS A 68 7.43 11.03 9.28
N ALA A 69 8.60 11.67 9.39
CA ALA A 69 9.48 11.90 8.24
C ALA A 69 9.98 10.58 7.62
N ILE A 70 10.35 9.58 8.43
CA ILE A 70 10.75 8.25 7.95
C ILE A 70 9.61 7.59 7.15
N VAL A 71 8.38 7.65 7.65
CA VAL A 71 7.20 7.13 6.94
C VAL A 71 7.00 7.83 5.59
N ASN A 72 7.23 9.14 5.51
CA ASN A 72 7.18 9.88 4.24
C ASN A 72 8.29 9.48 3.26
N ILE A 73 9.51 9.20 3.75
CA ILE A 73 10.60 8.69 2.92
C ILE A 73 10.20 7.33 2.33
N VAL A 74 9.67 6.43 3.14
CA VAL A 74 9.19 5.12 2.67
C VAL A 74 8.11 5.29 1.60
N LEU A 75 7.11 6.14 1.83
CA LEU A 75 6.07 6.45 0.83
C LEU A 75 6.69 6.94 -0.49
N THR A 76 7.66 7.85 -0.40
CA THR A 76 8.32 8.43 -1.56
C THR A 76 9.11 7.38 -2.35
N LEU A 77 9.73 6.42 -1.66
CA LEU A 77 10.40 5.28 -2.31
C LEU A 77 9.40 4.42 -3.09
N PHE A 78 8.25 4.10 -2.50
CA PHE A 78 7.18 3.38 -3.21
C PHE A 78 6.71 4.13 -4.46
N TYR A 79 6.51 5.45 -4.37
CA TYR A 79 6.13 6.25 -5.53
C TYR A 79 7.24 6.35 -6.57
N THR A 80 8.50 6.45 -6.14
CA THR A 80 9.65 6.42 -7.05
C THR A 80 9.70 5.09 -7.82
N ILE A 81 9.49 3.96 -7.13
CA ILE A 81 9.43 2.64 -7.78
C ILE A 81 8.23 2.56 -8.73
N ALA A 82 7.05 3.07 -8.33
CA ALA A 82 5.87 3.11 -9.18
C ALA A 82 6.12 3.87 -10.50
N LEU A 83 6.82 4.99 -10.44
CA LEU A 83 7.18 5.79 -11.62
C LEU A 83 8.28 5.11 -12.46
N TRP A 84 9.17 4.36 -11.83
CA TRP A 84 10.25 3.64 -12.52
C TRP A 84 9.74 2.40 -13.27
N VAL A 85 8.71 1.76 -12.72
CA VAL A 85 8.11 0.56 -13.30
C VAL A 85 7.41 0.90 -14.61
N LYS A 86 7.93 0.36 -15.71
CA LYS A 86 7.33 0.50 -17.04
C LYS A 86 6.28 -0.59 -17.24
N PRO A 87 4.98 -0.25 -17.33
CA PRO A 87 3.97 -1.24 -17.67
C PRO A 87 4.29 -1.81 -19.05
N LYS A 88 4.22 -3.14 -19.19
CA LYS A 88 4.23 -3.77 -20.52
C LYS A 88 3.02 -3.22 -21.28
N LYS A 89 3.26 -2.59 -22.44
CA LYS A 89 2.18 -2.25 -23.36
C LYS A 89 1.44 -3.55 -23.71
N LEU A 90 0.13 -3.57 -23.46
CA LEU A 90 -0.78 -4.55 -24.02
C LEU A 90 -0.77 -4.45 -25.55
#